data_AF-A0A958UIF5-F1
#
_entry.id   AF-A0A958UIF5-F1
#
_cell.length_a   1.000
_cell.length_b   1.000
_cell.length_c   1.000
_cell.angle_alpha   90.00
_cell.angle_beta   90.00
_cell.angle_gamma   90.00
#
_symmetry.space_group_name_H-M   'P 1'
#
loop_
_entity.id
_entity.type
_entity.pdbx_description
1 polymer ?
#
loop_
_entity_poly.entity_id
_entity_poly.type
_entity_poly.pdbx_seq_one_letter_code
_entity_poly.pdbx_strand_id
1 'polypeptide(L)'
;FSQAPVYSGTKSALHFWTQAIRPQLKPHHIKVVELLPPVVDTPLAHKADIAEDDNLKPMPTQKLAELFWKDFIKGKEEITPGMSSNLRLMSRLAPKFIFKQLNKKPIPNK
;
A
#
# COMPACT_ATOMS: atom_id res chain seq x y z
N PHE A 1 8.63 1.61 -6.54
CA PHE A 1 9.10 2.07 -5.21
C PHE A 1 10.47 2.74 -5.29
N SER A 2 11.37 2.31 -6.17
CA SER A 2 12.67 2.96 -6.45
C SER A 2 12.58 4.45 -6.76
N GLN A 3 11.50 4.88 -7.40
CA GLN A 3 11.16 6.28 -7.68
C GLN A 3 11.04 7.18 -6.43
N ALA A 4 10.66 6.62 -5.28
CA ALA A 4 10.49 7.36 -4.04
C ALA A 4 10.99 6.52 -2.86
N PRO A 5 12.31 6.33 -2.72
CA PRO A 5 12.88 5.32 -1.82
C PRO A 5 12.66 5.68 -0.35
N VAL A 6 12.74 6.96 0.02
CA VAL A 6 12.46 7.42 1.39
C VAL A 6 11.00 7.17 1.76
N TYR A 7 10.06 7.63 0.93
CA TYR A 7 8.63 7.39 1.14
C TYR A 7 8.30 5.89 1.24
N SER A 8 8.83 5.10 0.30
CA SER A 8 8.62 3.65 0.27
C SER A 8 9.21 2.96 1.51
N GLY A 9 10.39 3.40 1.94
CA GLY A 9 11.05 2.93 3.17
C GLY A 9 10.22 3.24 4.41
N THR A 10 9.73 4.47 4.56
CA THR A 10 8.86 4.88 5.66
C THR A 10 7.58 4.05 5.72
N LYS A 11 6.92 3.82 4.58
CA LYS A 11 5.70 2.98 4.53
C LYS A 11 6.01 1.52 4.88
N SER A 12 7.16 1.00 4.46
CA SER A 12 7.61 -0.37 4.80
C SER A 12 7.92 -0.50 6.28
N ALA A 13 8.58 0.50 6.88
CA ALA A 13 8.87 0.55 8.31
C ALA A 13 7.58 0.64 9.14
N LEU A 14 6.59 1.43 8.70
CA LEU A 14 5.28 1.52 9.34
C LEU A 14 4.55 0.16 9.32
N HIS A 15 4.54 -0.54 8.19
CA HIS A 15 3.94 -1.87 8.07
C HIS A 15 4.61 -2.91 8.97
N PHE A 16 5.94 -2.89 9.05
CA PHE A 16 6.66 -3.73 10.00
C PHE A 16 6.28 -3.40 11.46
N TRP A 17 6.18 -2.12 11.79
CA TRP A 17 5.82 -1.65 13.13
C TRP A 17 4.39 -2.05 13.51
N THR A 18 3.40 -1.90 12.62
CA THR A 18 2.00 -2.29 12.90
C THR A 18 1.88 -3.78 13.19
N GLN A 19 2.64 -4.62 12.48
CA GLN A 19 2.71 -6.06 12.74
C GLN A 19 3.34 -6.39 14.09
N ALA A 20 4.42 -5.70 14.46
CA ALA A 20 5.14 -5.93 15.71
C ALA A 20 4.37 -5.44 16.95
N ILE A 21 3.69 -4.29 16.86
CA ILE A 21 2.99 -3.66 17.99
C ILE A 21 1.66 -4.34 18.31
N ARG A 22 1.00 -4.93 17.31
CA ARG A 22 -0.31 -5.60 17.45
C ARG A 22 -0.35 -6.68 18.55
N PRO A 23 0.55 -7.67 18.60
CA PRO A 23 0.54 -8.66 19.69
C PRO A 23 0.83 -8.05 21.07
N GLN A 24 1.60 -6.96 21.15
CA GLN A 24 1.89 -6.27 22.41
C GLN A 24 0.65 -5.56 22.98
N LEU A 25 -0.19 -5.01 22.09
CA LEU A 25 -1.39 -4.26 22.46
C LEU A 25 -2.63 -5.16 22.67
N LYS A 26 -2.58 -6.41 22.20
CA LYS A 26 -3.70 -7.38 22.32
C LYS A 26 -4.19 -7.60 23.77
N PRO A 27 -3.32 -7.77 24.80
CA PRO A 27 -3.76 -7.91 26.19
C PRO A 27 -4.51 -6.69 26.74
N HIS A 28 -4.30 -5.52 26.14
CA HIS A 28 -4.97 -4.27 26.49
C HIS A 28 -6.28 -4.04 25.72
N HIS A 29 -6.73 -5.03 24.94
CA HIS A 29 -7.94 -4.94 24.10
C HIS A 29 -7.88 -3.83 23.03
N ILE A 30 -6.68 -3.40 22.65
CA ILE A 30 -6.47 -2.40 21.60
C ILE A 30 -6.28 -3.12 20.26
N LYS A 31 -7.09 -2.73 19.26
CA LYS A 31 -7.01 -3.25 17.88
C LYS A 31 -6.15 -2.34 17.01
N VAL A 32 -5.19 -2.91 16.31
CA VAL A 32 -4.33 -2.21 15.36
C VAL A 32 -4.72 -2.61 13.94
N VAL A 33 -5.30 -1.67 13.20
CA VAL A 33 -5.73 -1.87 11.81
C VAL A 33 -4.87 -1.01 10.89
N GLU A 34 -4.35 -1.60 9.82
CA GLU A 34 -3.55 -0.91 8.81
C GLU A 34 -4.26 -0.88 7.45
N LEU A 35 -4.28 0.29 6.82
CA LEU A 35 -4.81 0.50 5.47
C LEU A 35 -3.66 0.73 4.48
N LEU A 36 -3.60 -0.11 3.45
CA LEU A 36 -2.55 -0.15 2.44
C LEU A 36 -3.18 0.04 1.04
N PRO A 37 -3.54 1.28 0.67
CA PRO A 37 -4.20 1.56 -0.60
C PRO A 37 -3.21 1.54 -1.79
N PRO A 38 -3.72 1.35 -3.02
CA PRO A 38 -2.97 1.66 -4.23
C PRO A 38 -2.92 3.19 -4.43
N VAL A 39 -2.53 3.66 -5.62
CA VAL A 39 -2.62 5.10 -5.95
C VAL A 39 -4.08 5.56 -5.84
N VAL A 40 -4.31 6.66 -5.12
CA VAL A 40 -5.64 7.24 -4.85
C VAL A 40 -5.68 8.65 -5.43
N ASP A 41 -6.81 9.01 -6.04
CA ASP A 41 -7.06 10.34 -6.59
C ASP A 41 -7.11 11.40 -5.48
N THR A 42 -5.96 11.95 -5.17
CA THR A 42 -5.77 12.92 -4.08
C THR A 42 -4.74 13.97 -4.50
N PRO A 43 -4.74 15.17 -3.91
CA PRO A 43 -3.71 16.17 -4.18
C PRO A 43 -2.29 15.67 -3.96
N LEU A 44 -2.09 14.69 -3.06
CA LEU A 44 -0.78 14.04 -2.85
C LEU A 44 -0.31 13.27 -4.09
N ALA A 45 -1.21 12.52 -4.75
CA ALA A 45 -0.86 11.74 -5.94
C ALA A 45 -0.57 12.63 -7.15
N HIS A 46 -1.33 13.73 -7.28
CA HIS A 46 -1.12 14.74 -8.33
C HIS A 46 0.20 15.49 -8.15
N LYS A 47 0.54 15.91 -6.92
CA LYS A 47 1.80 16.59 -6.61
C LYS A 47 3.05 15.72 -6.73
N ALA A 48 2.89 14.40 -6.78
CA ALA A 48 3.98 13.45 -6.91
C ALA A 48 4.18 12.98 -8.36
N ASP A 49 3.43 13.54 -9.32
CA ASP A 49 3.38 13.14 -10.74
C ASP A 49 3.11 11.64 -10.97
N ILE A 50 2.55 10.97 -9.96
CA ILE A 50 2.22 9.53 -10.00
C ILE A 50 0.92 9.32 -10.79
N ALA A 51 0.05 10.33 -10.84
CA ALA A 51 -1.23 10.28 -11.55
C ALA A 51 -1.07 10.39 -13.09
N GLU A 52 0.08 10.89 -13.57
CA GLU A 52 0.35 11.09 -15.01
C GLU A 52 1.13 9.95 -15.66
N ASP A 53 1.58 8.93 -14.91
CA ASP A 53 2.09 7.70 -15.51
C ASP A 53 0.90 6.88 -16.04
N ASP A 54 0.70 6.90 -17.37
CA ASP A 54 -0.40 6.29 -18.17
C ASP A 54 -0.87 4.89 -17.74
N ASN A 55 -0.06 4.16 -16.96
CA ASN A 55 -0.33 2.80 -16.55
C ASN A 55 -1.03 2.65 -15.17
N LEU A 56 -1.24 3.73 -14.40
CA LEU A 56 -1.85 3.66 -13.08
C LEU A 56 -3.05 4.62 -12.96
N LYS A 57 -4.25 4.14 -13.36
CA LYS A 57 -5.49 4.88 -13.09
C LYS A 57 -5.70 5.01 -11.57
N PRO A 58 -5.70 6.23 -10.99
CA PRO A 58 -5.92 6.41 -9.57
C PRO A 58 -7.30 5.91 -9.13
N MET A 59 -7.37 5.32 -7.93
CA MET A 59 -8.64 4.92 -7.32
C MET A 59 -9.38 6.15 -6.78
N PRO A 60 -10.71 6.28 -6.99
CA PRO A 60 -11.50 7.32 -6.32
C PRO A 60 -11.46 7.18 -4.79
N THR A 61 -11.37 8.31 -4.08
CA THR A 61 -11.35 8.35 -2.60
C THR A 61 -12.58 7.72 -1.97
N GLN A 62 -13.76 7.95 -2.55
CA GLN A 62 -15.01 7.36 -2.07
C GLN A 62 -14.97 5.83 -2.11
N LYS A 63 -14.43 5.27 -3.20
CA LYS A 63 -14.27 3.81 -3.34
C LYS A 63 -13.29 3.24 -2.33
N LEU A 64 -12.22 3.97 -2.00
CA LEU A 64 -11.30 3.56 -0.93
C LEU A 64 -12.02 3.51 0.42
N ALA A 65 -12.82 4.54 0.75
CA ALA A 65 -13.56 4.59 2.00
C ALA A 65 -14.58 3.44 2.12
N GLU A 66 -15.30 3.12 1.05
CA GLU A 66 -16.23 1.99 1.00
C GLU A 66 -15.52 0.65 1.21
N LEU A 67 -14.37 0.43 0.55
CA LEU A 67 -13.57 -0.78 0.70
C LEU A 67 -12.99 -0.90 2.11
N PHE A 68 -12.56 0.22 2.71
CA PHE A 68 -12.11 0.26 4.10
C PHE A 68 -13.23 -0.22 5.05
N TRP A 69 -14.41 0.41 5.01
CA TRP A 69 -15.49 0.06 5.91
C TRP A 69 -15.93 -1.39 5.78
N LYS A 70 -16.03 -1.87 4.53
CA LYS A 70 -16.37 -3.27 4.23
C LYS A 70 -15.42 -4.27 4.90
N ASP A 71 -14.12 -4.02 4.85
CA ASP A 71 -13.11 -4.93 5.40
C ASP A 71 -12.88 -4.73 6.90
N PHE A 72 -13.02 -3.50 7.38
CA PHE A 72 -12.97 -3.15 8.80
C PHE A 72 -14.08 -3.86 9.60
N ILE A 73 -15.32 -3.83 9.10
CA ILE A 73 -16.47 -4.52 9.73
C ILE A 73 -16.25 -6.04 9.79
N LYS A 74 -15.51 -6.61 8.83
CA LYS A 74 -15.14 -8.04 8.82
C LYS A 74 -14.00 -8.38 9.78
N GLY A 75 -13.49 -7.40 10.53
CA GLY A 75 -12.41 -7.61 11.50
C GLY A 75 -11.03 -7.80 10.87
N LYS A 76 -10.81 -7.34 9.62
CA LYS A 76 -9.47 -7.43 9.01
C LYS A 76 -8.52 -6.44 9.69
N GLU A 77 -7.34 -6.94 10.04
CA GLU A 77 -6.26 -6.13 10.65
C GLU A 77 -5.35 -5.47 9.59
N GLU A 78 -5.30 -6.04 8.39
CA GLU A 78 -4.63 -5.47 7.21
C GLU A 78 -5.65 -5.36 6.07
N ILE A 79 -5.90 -4.12 5.65
CA ILE A 79 -6.85 -3.79 4.59
C ILE A 79 -6.03 -3.35 3.38
N THR A 80 -6.05 -4.16 2.32
CA THR A 80 -5.25 -3.97 1.10
C THR A 80 -6.15 -3.84 -0.14
N PRO A 81 -6.82 -2.69 -0.35
CA PRO A 81 -7.74 -2.49 -1.47
C PRO A 81 -7.07 -2.68 -2.84
N GLY A 82 -7.70 -3.44 -3.75
CA GLY A 82 -7.22 -3.59 -5.12
C GLY A 82 -6.14 -4.67 -5.32
N MET A 83 -5.21 -4.44 -6.27
CA MET A 83 -4.25 -5.46 -6.76
C MET A 83 -3.15 -5.84 -5.75
N SER A 84 -3.07 -5.16 -4.62
CA SER A 84 -2.08 -5.38 -3.55
C SER A 84 -2.06 -6.80 -3.01
N SER A 85 -3.22 -7.48 -2.94
CA SER A 85 -3.30 -8.89 -2.53
C SER A 85 -2.56 -9.84 -3.49
N ASN A 86 -2.73 -9.64 -4.80
CA ASN A 86 -2.11 -10.47 -5.83
C ASN A 86 -0.61 -10.21 -5.90
N LEU A 87 -0.20 -8.95 -5.74
CA LEU A 87 1.21 -8.58 -5.69
C LEU A 87 1.91 -9.23 -4.50
N ARG A 88 1.27 -9.28 -3.31
CA ARG A 88 1.82 -9.96 -2.13
C ARG A 88 2.06 -11.45 -2.38
N LEU A 89 1.12 -12.14 -3.02
CA LEU A 89 1.27 -13.56 -3.35
C LEU A 89 2.40 -13.77 -4.38
N MET A 90 2.43 -12.96 -5.43
CA MET A 90 3.43 -13.08 -6.50
C MET A 90 4.84 -12.70 -6.04
N SER A 91 4.98 -11.76 -5.10
CA SER A 91 6.27 -11.45 -4.47
C SER A 91 6.87 -12.64 -3.72
N ARG A 92 6.05 -13.60 -3.27
CA ARG A 92 6.53 -14.84 -2.63
C ARG A 92 6.92 -15.90 -3.66
N LEU A 93 6.20 -15.98 -4.79
CA LEU A 93 6.40 -17.03 -5.80
C LEU A 93 7.48 -16.68 -6.84
N ALA A 94 7.60 -15.40 -7.21
CA ALA A 94 8.52 -14.93 -8.25
C ALA A 94 9.17 -13.57 -7.88
N PRO A 95 9.94 -13.50 -6.79
CA PRO A 95 10.44 -12.24 -6.23
C PRO A 95 11.30 -11.43 -7.22
N LYS A 96 12.19 -12.08 -7.98
CA LYS A 96 13.04 -11.41 -8.99
C LYS A 96 12.22 -10.81 -10.13
N PHE A 97 11.18 -11.51 -10.58
CA PHE A 97 10.30 -11.02 -11.65
C PHE A 97 9.51 -9.80 -11.20
N ILE A 98 8.88 -9.87 -10.02
CA ILE A 98 8.12 -8.75 -9.44
C ILE A 98 9.03 -7.57 -9.15
N PHE A 99 10.24 -7.81 -8.62
CA PHE A 99 11.22 -6.76 -8.43
C PHE A 99 11.53 -6.02 -9.74
N LYS A 100 11.77 -6.74 -10.84
CA LYS A 100 12.00 -6.12 -12.16
C LYS A 100 10.77 -5.36 -12.66
N GLN A 101 9.57 -5.92 -12.47
CA GLN A 101 8.32 -5.30 -12.89
C GLN A 101 8.01 -3.99 -12.14
N LEU A 102 8.25 -3.96 -10.82
CA LEU A 102 8.02 -2.77 -9.96
C LEU A 102 9.08 -1.68 -10.12
N ASN A 103 10.20 -1.98 -10.78
CA ASN A 103 11.34 -1.08 -10.97
C ASN A 103 11.65 -0.84 -12.46
N LYS A 104 10.65 -0.96 -13.36
CA LYS A 104 10.80 -0.71 -14.80
C LYS A 104 11.31 0.70 -15.11
N LYS A 105 10.86 1.69 -14.35
CA LYS A 105 11.37 3.06 -14.35
C LYS A 105 11.91 3.29 -12.94
N PRO A 106 13.22 3.15 -12.67
CA PRO A 106 13.74 3.33 -11.32
C PRO A 106 14.21 4.75 -11.01
N ILE A 107 14.44 5.57 -12.04
CA ILE A 107 14.95 6.94 -11.94
C ILE A 107 13.78 7.92 -12.14
N PRO A 108 13.54 8.87 -11.20
CA PRO A 108 12.55 9.93 -11.37
C PRO A 108 12.81 10.79 -12.60
N ASN A 109 11.74 11.10 -13.32
CA ASN A 109 11.76 12.18 -14.28
C ASN A 109 11.84 13.49 -13.50
N LYS A 110 12.63 14.45 -14.01
CA LYS A 110 12.84 15.76 -13.38
C LYS A 110 11.58 16.60 -13.35
#